data_AF-A0A1I4RIU6-F1
#
_entry.id   AF-A0A1I4RIU6-F1
#
_cell.length_a   1.000
_cell.length_b   1.000
_cell.length_c   1.000
_cell.angle_alpha   90.00
_cell.angle_beta   90.00
_cell.angle_gamma   90.00
#
_symmetry.space_group_name_H-M   'P 1'
#
loop_
_entity.id
_entity.type
_entity.pdbx_description
1 polymer ?
#
loop_
_entity_poly.entity_id
_entity_poly.type
_entity_poly.pdbx_seq_one_letter_code
_entity_poly.pdbx_strand_id
1 'polypeptide(L)'
;MMRAEDPGQNPGAAPNACSNQSIAIQWQLTGCYLVEFAMGFPDRIERTVQLDRAPEEVWAALTTAEGLSSWFGDEAGIELHPGGRGHLIWHGGPTTHLRVERVEEPSVFGFTWQIPELPSEDPRRTYVEFTLEPVGAGTRLTVVETGFAQLPEEHYREIYDSHTEGWSRELGELTEHLDAA
;
A
#
# COMPACT_ATOMS: atom_id res chain seq x y z
N MET A 1 -38.37 44.37 62.89
CA MET A 1 -37.47 45.43 63.40
C MET A 1 -36.40 45.67 62.35
N MET A 2 -36.32 46.91 61.87
CA MET A 2 -35.34 47.43 60.92
C MET A 2 -33.91 47.34 61.48
N ARG A 3 -32.93 47.10 60.61
CA ARG A 3 -31.86 48.09 60.38
C ARG A 3 -31.11 47.82 59.08
N ALA A 4 -30.89 48.91 58.36
CA ALA A 4 -30.07 49.05 57.18
C ALA A 4 -28.67 49.59 57.56
N GLU A 5 -27.83 49.66 56.53
CA GLU A 5 -26.74 50.63 56.28
C GLU A 5 -25.27 50.13 56.32
N ASP A 6 -24.62 50.39 55.18
CA ASP A 6 -23.18 50.52 54.79
C ASP A 6 -22.46 51.61 55.65
N PRO A 7 -21.20 52.11 55.48
CA PRO A 7 -20.09 51.86 54.53
C PRO A 7 -18.66 51.91 55.16
N GLY A 8 -17.58 51.88 54.35
CA GLY A 8 -16.34 52.59 54.74
C GLY A 8 -14.96 52.06 54.29
N GLN A 9 -14.51 52.50 53.10
CA GLN A 9 -13.23 53.15 52.78
C GLN A 9 -11.86 52.69 53.42
N ASN A 10 -10.95 52.25 52.51
CA ASN A 10 -9.49 52.47 52.32
C ASN A 10 -8.80 53.65 53.07
N PRO A 11 -7.44 53.86 53.11
CA PRO A 11 -6.32 53.25 52.35
C PRO A 11 -4.96 53.08 53.09
N GLY A 12 -3.97 52.46 52.44
CA GLY A 12 -2.56 52.49 52.90
C GLY A 12 -1.59 52.01 51.81
N ALA A 13 -0.86 52.96 51.21
CA ALA A 13 -0.04 52.81 50.02
C ALA A 13 1.30 52.07 50.23
N ALA A 14 1.81 51.56 49.10
CA ALA A 14 3.14 50.96 48.88
C ALA A 14 4.31 51.97 49.08
N PRO A 15 5.58 51.53 49.10
CA PRO A 15 6.30 51.30 47.83
C PRO A 15 7.38 50.19 47.80
N ASN A 16 7.54 49.61 46.61
CA ASN A 16 8.77 49.21 45.88
C ASN A 16 9.95 48.53 46.60
N ALA A 17 10.26 47.28 46.21
CA ALA A 17 11.64 46.84 45.87
C ALA A 17 11.68 45.41 45.29
N CYS A 18 12.54 45.21 44.30
CA CYS A 18 12.76 44.00 43.51
C CYS A 18 13.25 42.76 44.28
N SER A 19 12.95 41.57 43.71
CA SER A 19 13.91 40.49 43.37
C SER A 19 13.49 39.09 43.85
N ASN A 20 13.11 38.27 42.86
CA ASN A 20 13.55 36.89 42.61
C ASN A 20 13.39 35.83 43.73
N GLN A 21 12.49 34.85 43.51
CA GLN A 21 12.86 33.42 43.48
C GLN A 21 11.69 32.52 43.02
N SER A 22 12.08 31.57 42.18
CA SER A 22 11.37 30.51 41.46
C SER A 22 10.28 29.76 42.20
N ILE A 23 9.13 29.55 41.54
CA ILE A 23 8.41 28.27 41.55
C ILE A 23 8.00 27.97 40.11
N ALA A 24 8.68 27.00 39.52
CA ALA A 24 8.42 26.51 38.18
C ALA A 24 7.04 25.81 38.15
N ILE A 25 6.13 26.34 37.35
CA ILE A 25 4.89 25.65 36.99
C ILE A 25 5.28 24.60 35.94
N GLN A 26 5.30 23.34 36.34
CA GLN A 26 5.56 22.21 35.45
C GLN A 26 4.46 22.15 34.37
N TRP A 27 4.90 22.35 33.14
CA TRP A 27 4.19 22.03 31.92
C TRP A 27 4.01 20.51 31.84
N GLN A 28 2.79 20.01 32.03
CA GLN A 28 2.42 18.68 31.53
C GLN A 28 1.86 18.85 30.12
N LEU A 29 2.76 18.82 29.15
CA LEU A 29 2.40 18.53 27.76
C LEU A 29 2.09 17.04 27.71
N THR A 30 0.82 16.69 27.51
CA THR A 30 0.42 15.35 27.09
C THR A 30 1.06 15.10 25.74
N GLY A 31 2.17 14.34 25.77
CA GLY A 31 2.96 14.00 24.60
C GLY A 31 2.19 13.13 23.61
N CYS A 32 2.52 13.35 22.34
CA CYS A 32 2.20 12.59 21.14
C CYS A 32 1.71 11.14 21.35
N TYR A 33 0.49 10.86 20.89
CA TYR A 33 0.17 9.56 20.27
C TYR A 33 0.07 9.76 18.76
N LEU A 34 1.21 10.09 18.14
CA LEU A 34 1.49 9.67 16.78
C LEU A 34 2.44 8.50 16.95
N VAL A 35 1.89 7.29 16.98
CA VAL A 35 2.71 6.12 16.72
C VAL A 35 2.89 6.09 15.21
N GLU A 36 3.77 6.94 14.69
CA GLU A 36 4.39 6.70 13.40
C GLU A 36 5.31 5.48 13.58
N PHE A 37 4.75 4.28 13.50
CA PHE A 37 5.54 3.11 13.12
C PHE A 37 5.86 3.24 11.63
N ALA A 38 6.64 4.24 11.26
CA ALA A 38 7.45 4.17 10.06
C ALA A 38 8.59 3.20 10.38
N MET A 39 8.30 1.90 10.39
CA MET A 39 9.36 0.92 10.22
C MET A 39 9.95 1.17 8.83
N GLY A 40 11.25 1.42 8.75
CA GLY A 40 11.98 1.85 7.55
C GLY A 40 12.16 0.74 6.52
N PHE A 41 11.09 0.01 6.26
CA PHE A 41 11.04 -1.08 5.30
C PHE A 41 10.60 -0.54 3.94
N PRO A 42 11.28 -0.93 2.84
CA PRO A 42 10.77 -0.68 1.50
C PRO A 42 9.31 -1.14 1.35
N ASP A 43 8.43 -0.21 1.00
CA ASP A 43 7.01 -0.48 0.77
C ASP A 43 6.71 -0.79 -0.70
N ARG A 44 7.72 -0.84 -1.57
CA ARG A 44 7.54 -0.83 -3.02
C ARG A 44 8.52 -1.77 -3.72
N ILE A 45 7.97 -2.73 -4.46
CA ILE A 45 8.67 -3.47 -5.50
C ILE A 45 8.30 -2.85 -6.85
N GLU A 46 9.30 -2.61 -7.70
CA GLU A 46 9.10 -2.08 -9.05
C GLU A 46 9.98 -2.85 -10.04
N ARG A 47 9.40 -3.22 -11.18
CA ARG A 47 10.10 -3.87 -12.30
C ARG A 47 9.57 -3.33 -13.62
N THR A 48 10.46 -3.22 -14.60
CA THR A 48 10.12 -2.78 -15.95
C THR A 48 10.74 -3.73 -16.97
N VAL A 49 9.96 -4.12 -17.98
CA VAL A 49 10.40 -4.93 -19.13
C VAL A 49 10.03 -4.23 -20.44
N GLN A 50 10.77 -4.53 -21.51
CA GLN A 50 10.39 -4.15 -22.88
C GLN A 50 9.84 -5.39 -23.56
N LEU A 51 8.68 -5.24 -24.21
CA LEU A 51 7.99 -6.31 -24.91
C LEU A 51 7.84 -5.91 -26.37
N ASP A 52 8.23 -6.79 -27.29
CA ASP A 52 8.08 -6.59 -28.74
C ASP A 52 6.66 -6.97 -29.20
N ARG A 53 5.65 -6.52 -28.45
CA ARG A 53 4.21 -6.72 -28.72
C ARG A 53 3.43 -5.43 -28.49
N ALA A 54 2.32 -5.27 -29.21
CA ALA A 54 1.48 -4.09 -29.09
C ALA A 54 0.79 -4.03 -27.71
N PRO A 55 0.46 -2.83 -27.19
CA PRO A 55 -0.16 -2.69 -25.87
C PRO A 55 -1.45 -3.51 -25.71
N GLU A 56 -2.22 -3.68 -26.78
CA GLU A 56 -3.47 -4.45 -26.77
C GLU A 56 -3.22 -5.97 -26.56
N GLU A 57 -2.12 -6.50 -27.08
CA GLU A 57 -1.73 -7.90 -26.90
C GLU A 57 -1.25 -8.15 -25.47
N VAL A 58 -0.41 -7.23 -24.96
CA VAL A 58 0.05 -7.28 -23.57
C VAL A 58 -1.13 -7.11 -22.62
N TRP A 59 -2.07 -6.20 -22.92
CA TRP A 59 -3.29 -6.02 -22.15
C TRP A 59 -4.10 -7.32 -22.04
N ALA A 60 -4.33 -8.00 -23.17
CA ALA A 60 -5.04 -9.27 -23.17
C ALA A 60 -4.35 -10.35 -22.30
N ALA A 61 -3.01 -10.40 -22.32
CA ALA A 61 -2.23 -11.30 -21.48
C ALA A 61 -2.37 -11.00 -19.97
N LEU A 62 -2.60 -9.73 -19.60
CA LEU A 62 -2.73 -9.30 -18.21
C LEU A 62 -4.17 -9.35 -17.68
N THR A 63 -5.18 -9.25 -18.55
CA THR A 63 -6.56 -8.97 -18.11
C THR A 63 -7.58 -10.03 -18.50
N THR A 64 -7.15 -11.11 -19.17
CA THR A 64 -8.01 -12.24 -19.51
C THR A 64 -7.63 -13.47 -18.68
N ALA A 65 -8.59 -14.36 -18.43
CA ALA A 65 -8.33 -15.62 -17.75
C ALA A 65 -7.29 -16.47 -18.50
N GLU A 66 -7.45 -16.60 -19.83
CA GLU A 66 -6.54 -17.33 -20.70
C GLU A 66 -5.13 -16.74 -20.68
N GLY A 67 -5.03 -15.42 -20.82
CA GLY A 67 -3.77 -14.68 -20.74
C GLY A 67 -3.06 -14.89 -19.41
N LEU A 68 -3.76 -14.65 -18.29
CA LEU A 68 -3.20 -14.82 -16.95
C LEU A 68 -2.73 -16.26 -16.72
N SER A 69 -3.53 -17.28 -17.06
CA SER A 69 -3.13 -18.68 -16.88
C SER A 69 -1.98 -19.15 -17.78
N SER A 70 -1.53 -18.32 -18.72
CA SER A 70 -0.42 -18.68 -19.61
C SER A 70 0.96 -18.32 -19.04
N TRP A 71 1.02 -17.45 -18.03
CA TRP A 71 2.28 -16.98 -17.43
C TRP A 71 2.18 -16.63 -15.94
N PHE A 72 0.98 -16.54 -15.37
CA PHE A 72 0.74 -16.11 -13.99
C PHE A 72 -0.26 -17.04 -13.31
N GLY A 73 0.26 -18.15 -12.79
CA GLY A 73 -0.52 -19.27 -12.29
C GLY A 73 -0.96 -20.22 -13.39
N ASP A 74 -1.35 -21.43 -13.00
CA ASP A 74 -1.77 -22.50 -13.93
C ASP A 74 -3.26 -22.38 -14.29
N GLU A 75 -4.06 -21.80 -13.40
CA GLU A 75 -5.46 -21.47 -13.65
C GLU A 75 -5.77 -20.07 -13.11
N ALA A 76 -6.58 -19.32 -13.86
CA ALA A 76 -6.97 -17.96 -13.51
C ALA A 76 -8.45 -17.70 -13.85
N GLY A 77 -9.07 -16.80 -13.07
CA GLY A 77 -10.37 -16.24 -13.39
C GLY A 77 -10.44 -14.79 -12.94
N ILE A 78 -11.07 -13.94 -13.74
CA ILE A 78 -11.13 -12.50 -13.47
C ILE A 78 -12.42 -11.86 -13.99
N GLU A 79 -13.04 -11.03 -13.17
CA GLU A 79 -14.10 -10.09 -13.54
C GLU A 79 -13.46 -8.71 -13.78
N LEU A 80 -13.21 -8.36 -15.05
CA LEU A 80 -12.45 -7.16 -15.42
C LEU A 80 -13.28 -5.87 -15.32
N HIS A 81 -13.57 -5.45 -14.09
CA HIS A 81 -14.10 -4.13 -13.78
C HIS A 81 -13.72 -3.76 -12.34
N PRO A 82 -13.64 -2.47 -11.97
CA PRO A 82 -13.42 -2.09 -10.58
C PRO A 82 -14.39 -2.77 -9.61
N GLY A 83 -13.85 -3.33 -8.53
CA GLY A 83 -14.57 -4.15 -7.54
C GLY A 83 -14.81 -5.61 -7.96
N GLY A 84 -14.47 -5.99 -9.19
CA GLY A 84 -14.57 -7.35 -9.70
C GLY A 84 -13.62 -8.31 -8.97
N ARG A 85 -14.03 -9.57 -8.88
CA ARG A 85 -13.25 -10.62 -8.20
C ARG A 85 -12.43 -11.40 -9.20
N GLY A 86 -11.38 -12.04 -8.69
CA GLY A 86 -10.69 -13.07 -9.42
C GLY A 86 -9.87 -13.98 -8.51
N HIS A 87 -9.16 -14.91 -9.13
CA HIS A 87 -8.34 -15.89 -8.44
C HIS A 87 -7.21 -16.38 -9.33
N LEU A 88 -6.15 -16.85 -8.68
CA LEU A 88 -5.00 -17.51 -9.28
C LEU A 88 -4.76 -18.82 -8.52
N ILE A 89 -4.45 -19.88 -9.26
CA ILE A 89 -4.15 -21.21 -8.71
C ILE A 89 -2.82 -21.67 -9.30
N TRP A 90 -1.90 -22.07 -8.43
CA TRP A 90 -0.67 -22.77 -8.80
C TRP A 90 -0.82 -24.26 -8.48
N HIS A 91 -0.25 -25.13 -9.31
CA HIS A 91 -0.36 -26.58 -9.21
C HIS A 91 0.10 -27.08 -7.82
N GLY A 92 -0.84 -27.66 -7.08
CA GLY A 92 -0.60 -28.16 -5.72
C GLY A 92 -0.47 -27.07 -4.64
N GLY A 93 -0.67 -25.80 -5.00
CA GLY A 93 -0.64 -24.65 -4.10
C GLY A 93 -2.02 -24.14 -3.68
N PRO A 94 -2.08 -23.15 -2.77
CA PRO A 94 -3.33 -22.51 -2.38
C PRO A 94 -3.88 -21.62 -3.51
N THR A 95 -5.20 -21.44 -3.52
CA THR A 95 -5.85 -20.41 -4.35
C THR A 95 -5.64 -19.04 -3.73
N THR A 96 -5.12 -18.09 -4.51
CA THR A 96 -4.98 -16.68 -4.10
C THR A 96 -6.10 -15.87 -4.71
N HIS A 97 -6.83 -15.10 -3.90
CA HIS A 97 -7.94 -14.27 -4.38
C HIS A 97 -7.52 -12.82 -4.62
N LEU A 98 -7.96 -12.27 -5.75
CA LEU A 98 -7.72 -10.89 -6.15
C LEU A 98 -9.02 -10.09 -6.26
N ARG A 99 -8.89 -8.77 -6.06
CA ARG A 99 -9.95 -7.79 -6.25
C ARG A 99 -9.42 -6.70 -7.16
N VAL A 100 -10.09 -6.51 -8.29
CA VAL A 100 -9.74 -5.49 -9.27
C VAL A 100 -10.03 -4.11 -8.69
N GLU A 101 -9.06 -3.23 -8.71
CA GLU A 101 -9.18 -1.85 -8.20
C GLU A 101 -9.19 -0.82 -9.32
N ARG A 102 -8.44 -1.07 -10.41
CA ARG A 102 -8.28 -0.12 -11.51
C ARG A 102 -8.24 -0.85 -12.86
N VAL A 103 -8.99 -0.32 -13.82
CA VAL A 103 -9.03 -0.78 -15.21
C VAL A 103 -9.12 0.44 -16.11
N GLU A 104 -8.06 0.71 -16.86
CA GLU A 104 -7.98 1.79 -17.85
C GLU A 104 -7.36 1.23 -19.13
N GLU A 105 -8.17 0.53 -19.91
CA GLU A 105 -7.73 -0.18 -21.11
C GLU A 105 -7.12 0.75 -22.18
N PRO A 106 -5.98 0.40 -22.81
CA PRO A 106 -5.09 -0.74 -22.52
C PRO A 106 -3.88 -0.35 -21.64
N SER A 107 -3.98 0.73 -20.87
CA SER A 107 -2.83 1.40 -20.24
C SER A 107 -2.57 1.04 -18.78
N VAL A 108 -3.60 0.82 -17.96
CA VAL A 108 -3.42 0.57 -16.52
C VAL A 108 -4.34 -0.52 -16.02
N PHE A 109 -3.78 -1.54 -15.38
CA PHE A 109 -4.52 -2.60 -14.71
C PHE A 109 -3.98 -2.75 -13.29
N GLY A 110 -4.85 -2.65 -12.29
CA GLY A 110 -4.44 -2.77 -10.89
C GLY A 110 -5.43 -3.56 -10.04
N PHE A 111 -4.89 -4.34 -9.11
CA PHE A 111 -5.66 -5.17 -8.20
C PHE A 111 -4.99 -5.26 -6.83
N THR A 112 -5.77 -5.64 -5.83
CA THR A 112 -5.23 -6.14 -4.56
C THR A 112 -5.33 -7.65 -4.51
N TRP A 113 -4.44 -8.30 -3.78
CA TRP A 113 -4.48 -9.75 -3.55
C TRP A 113 -4.10 -10.12 -2.13
N GLN A 114 -4.51 -11.32 -1.70
CA GLN A 114 -4.03 -11.91 -0.45
C GLN A 114 -2.53 -12.17 -0.55
N ILE A 115 -1.84 -12.09 0.59
CA ILE A 115 -0.43 -12.42 0.71
C ILE A 115 -0.35 -13.93 1.02
N PRO A 116 0.12 -14.78 0.08
CA PRO A 116 0.02 -16.24 0.21
C PRO A 116 0.74 -16.82 1.43
N GLU A 117 1.77 -16.14 1.91
CA GLU A 117 2.56 -16.53 3.09
C GLU A 117 1.84 -16.25 4.42
N LEU A 118 0.76 -15.47 4.41
CA LEU A 118 -0.06 -15.19 5.59
C LEU A 118 -1.26 -16.16 5.70
N PRO A 119 -1.84 -16.33 6.90
CA PRO A 119 -3.07 -17.09 7.07
C PRO A 119 -4.19 -16.59 6.13
N SER A 120 -5.02 -17.48 5.62
CA SER A 120 -6.07 -17.13 4.64
C SER A 120 -7.07 -16.07 5.11
N GLU A 121 -7.31 -15.99 6.42
CA GLU A 121 -8.20 -15.03 7.08
C GLU A 121 -7.52 -13.68 7.37
N ASP A 122 -6.23 -13.53 7.06
CA ASP A 122 -5.53 -12.27 7.27
C ASP A 122 -6.10 -11.19 6.32
N PRO A 123 -6.49 -10.02 6.84
CA PRO A 123 -7.10 -8.98 6.02
C PRO A 123 -6.08 -8.20 5.18
N ARG A 124 -4.77 -8.35 5.43
CA ARG A 124 -3.72 -7.58 4.77
C ARG A 124 -3.57 -8.00 3.32
N ARG A 125 -3.39 -7.00 2.47
CA ARG A 125 -3.30 -7.14 1.02
C ARG A 125 -2.27 -6.17 0.50
N THR A 126 -1.48 -6.58 -0.47
CA THR A 126 -0.67 -5.67 -1.27
C THR A 126 -1.46 -5.24 -2.51
N TYR A 127 -1.07 -4.09 -3.06
CA TYR A 127 -1.63 -3.53 -4.29
C TYR A 127 -0.62 -3.68 -5.42
N VAL A 128 -1.05 -4.31 -6.51
CA VAL A 128 -0.28 -4.50 -7.73
C VAL A 128 -0.87 -3.61 -8.83
N GLU A 129 -0.02 -2.87 -9.53
CA GLU A 129 -0.40 -2.06 -10.70
C GLU A 129 0.56 -2.32 -11.85
N PHE A 130 -0.02 -2.68 -13.00
CA PHE A 130 0.64 -2.72 -14.29
C PHE A 130 0.36 -1.42 -15.05
N THR A 131 1.42 -0.82 -15.59
CA THR A 131 1.34 0.32 -16.51
C THR A 131 1.98 -0.04 -17.85
N LEU A 132 1.25 0.17 -18.94
CA LEU A 132 1.66 -0.13 -20.30
C LEU A 132 1.88 1.18 -21.05
N GLU A 133 3.10 1.40 -21.51
CA GLU A 133 3.49 2.55 -22.31
C GLU A 133 3.91 2.11 -23.71
N PRO A 134 3.29 2.61 -24.79
CA PRO A 134 3.72 2.30 -26.15
C PRO A 134 5.15 2.83 -26.41
N VAL A 135 6.04 1.98 -26.94
CA VAL A 135 7.41 2.36 -27.32
C VAL A 135 7.72 1.81 -28.71
N GLY A 136 7.68 2.67 -29.72
CA GLY A 136 7.86 2.25 -31.11
C GLY A 136 6.72 1.33 -31.55
N ALA A 137 7.05 0.09 -31.91
CA ALA A 137 6.07 -0.95 -32.22
C ALA A 137 5.75 -1.88 -31.04
N GLY A 138 6.48 -1.74 -29.92
CA GLY A 138 6.33 -2.57 -28.73
C GLY A 138 5.75 -1.80 -27.55
N THR A 139 5.89 -2.40 -26.36
CA THR A 139 5.33 -1.88 -25.10
C THR A 139 6.38 -1.94 -24.00
N ARG A 140 6.51 -0.86 -23.24
CA ARG A 140 7.17 -0.85 -21.95
C ARG A 140 6.14 -1.18 -20.89
N LEU A 141 6.28 -2.34 -20.27
CA LEU A 141 5.46 -2.76 -19.15
C LEU A 141 6.20 -2.47 -17.85
N THR A 142 5.55 -1.78 -16.93
CA THR A 142 6.02 -1.59 -15.55
C THR A 142 5.03 -2.22 -14.59
N VAL A 143 5.52 -3.06 -13.67
CA VAL A 143 4.74 -3.55 -12.53
C VAL A 143 5.25 -2.91 -11.26
N VAL A 144 4.32 -2.49 -10.43
CA VAL A 144 4.54 -1.93 -9.10
C VAL A 144 3.71 -2.73 -8.12
N GLU A 145 4.35 -3.24 -7.07
CA GLU A 145 3.63 -3.78 -5.92
C GLU A 145 3.94 -2.97 -4.67
N THR A 146 2.90 -2.60 -3.92
CA THR A 146 3.00 -1.79 -2.70
C THR A 146 2.20 -2.34 -1.53
N GLY A 147 2.50 -1.85 -0.33
CA GLY A 147 1.79 -2.19 0.91
C GLY A 147 2.59 -3.09 1.86
N PHE A 148 3.85 -3.39 1.59
CA PHE A 148 4.68 -4.23 2.47
C PHE A 148 4.99 -3.59 3.83
N ALA A 149 4.93 -2.26 3.96
CA ALA A 149 5.14 -1.57 5.23
C ALA A 149 4.06 -1.90 6.29
N GLN A 150 2.94 -2.50 5.89
CA GLN A 150 1.92 -3.02 6.81
C GLN A 150 2.33 -4.32 7.52
N LEU A 151 3.43 -4.95 7.09
CA LEU A 151 3.87 -6.23 7.62
C LEU A 151 4.67 -6.07 8.93
N PRO A 152 4.45 -6.97 9.92
CA PRO A 152 5.35 -7.16 11.05
C PRO A 152 6.77 -7.45 10.57
N GLU A 153 7.75 -6.95 11.32
CA GLU A 153 9.17 -7.10 11.02
C GLU A 153 9.58 -8.56 10.81
N GLU A 154 8.99 -9.47 11.58
CA GLU A 154 9.25 -10.91 11.53
C GLU A 154 8.89 -11.57 10.19
N HIS A 155 7.90 -11.03 9.48
CA HIS A 155 7.44 -11.55 8.19
C HIS A 155 7.87 -10.69 7.00
N TYR A 156 8.19 -9.42 7.24
CA TYR A 156 8.47 -8.45 6.18
C TYR A 156 9.52 -8.94 5.19
N ARG A 157 10.70 -9.33 5.66
CA ARG A 157 11.84 -9.66 4.78
C ARG A 157 11.55 -10.88 3.93
N GLU A 158 11.00 -11.94 4.54
CA GLU A 158 10.66 -13.18 3.84
C GLU A 158 9.65 -12.93 2.71
N ILE A 159 8.56 -12.23 3.01
CA ILE A 159 7.49 -11.93 2.03
C ILE A 159 7.99 -10.98 0.94
N TYR A 160 8.69 -9.92 1.33
CA TYR A 160 9.21 -8.93 0.38
C TYR A 160 10.21 -9.57 -0.59
N ASP A 161 11.14 -10.38 -0.10
CA ASP A 161 12.13 -11.07 -0.93
C ASP A 161 11.46 -12.12 -1.83
N SER A 162 10.49 -12.89 -1.30
CA SER A 162 9.66 -13.85 -2.06
C SER A 162 8.95 -13.18 -3.24
N HIS A 163 8.25 -12.07 -3.01
CA HIS A 163 7.56 -11.32 -4.07
C HIS A 163 8.54 -10.68 -5.06
N THR A 164 9.71 -10.21 -4.58
CA THR A 164 10.77 -9.62 -5.40
C THR A 164 11.32 -10.64 -6.41
N GLU A 165 11.55 -11.86 -5.96
CA GLU A 165 11.99 -12.98 -6.80
C GLU A 165 10.85 -13.46 -7.71
N GLY A 166 9.64 -13.59 -7.16
CA GLY A 166 8.41 -13.94 -7.88
C GLY A 166 8.20 -13.07 -9.11
N TRP A 167 8.12 -11.74 -8.94
CA TRP A 167 7.97 -10.83 -10.08
C TRP A 167 9.07 -10.93 -11.12
N SER A 168 10.29 -11.26 -10.71
CA SER A 168 11.39 -11.44 -11.66
C SER A 168 11.20 -12.69 -12.52
N ARG A 169 10.66 -13.77 -11.96
CA ARG A 169 10.32 -14.99 -12.70
C ARG A 169 9.07 -14.80 -13.57
N GLU A 170 7.96 -14.33 -13.01
CA GLU A 170 6.69 -14.23 -13.73
C GLU A 170 6.80 -13.28 -14.94
N LEU A 171 7.53 -12.16 -14.83
CA LEU A 171 7.77 -11.29 -16.00
C LEU A 171 8.65 -11.93 -17.07
N GLY A 172 9.53 -12.86 -16.68
CA GLY A 172 10.27 -13.70 -17.61
C GLY A 172 9.33 -14.63 -18.38
N GLU A 173 8.44 -15.33 -17.68
CA GLU A 173 7.43 -16.21 -18.26
C GLU A 173 6.46 -15.45 -19.19
N LEU A 174 6.05 -14.23 -18.81
CA LEU A 174 5.27 -13.34 -19.67
C LEU A 174 6.00 -13.01 -20.98
N THR A 175 7.30 -12.70 -20.88
CA THR A 175 8.12 -12.37 -22.05
C THR A 175 8.22 -13.57 -22.99
N GLU A 176 8.51 -14.76 -22.44
CA GLU A 176 8.60 -16.01 -23.21
C GLU A 176 7.27 -16.38 -23.86
N HIS A 177 6.15 -16.25 -23.14
CA HIS A 177 4.81 -16.48 -23.67
C HIS A 177 4.50 -15.56 -24.85
N LEU A 178 4.73 -14.27 -24.66
CA LEU A 178 4.47 -13.27 -25.71
C LEU A 178 5.36 -13.49 -26.92
N ASP A 179 6.62 -13.89 -26.76
CA ASP A 179 7.53 -14.18 -27.87
C ASP A 179 7.14 -15.43 -28.68
N ALA A 180 6.49 -16.41 -28.03
CA ALA A 180 6.06 -17.67 -28.65
C ALA A 180 4.71 -17.58 -29.39
N ALA A 181 3.90 -16.55 -29.12
CA ALA A 181 2.61 -16.27 -29.76
C ALA A 181 2.76 -15.57 -31.12
#